data_AF-A0A429XDL2-F1
#
_entry.id   AF-A0A429XDL2-F1
#
_cell.length_a   1.000
_cell.length_b   1.000
_cell.length_c   1.000
_cell.angle_alpha   90.00
_cell.angle_beta   90.00
_cell.angle_gamma   90.00
#
_symmetry.space_group_name_H-M   'P 1'
#
loop_
_entity.id
_entity.type
_entity.pdbx_description
1 polymer ?
#
loop_
_entity_poly.entity_id
_entity_poly.type
_entity_poly.pdbx_seq_one_letter_code
_entity_poly.pdbx_strand_id
1 'polypeptide(L)'
;MHHDYIQLFLTKEKDGKFTISDDGHTVSELMILGMDVNTSIKKKQFFKTTLKIFGVSFDGNADELFVTFDELEDYPKKQHNLLQCITRVSDMLLTAKNTVASIFFEKINNYFEDNDVFVTPDVGIIGKSGNQQAFDFITPRTKKKKEKLIKAINNPSRRKL
;
A
#
# COMPACT_ATOMS: atom_id res chain seq x y z
N MET A 1 6.54 0.00 -4.59
CA MET A 1 7.14 -0.37 -5.87
C MET A 1 8.25 0.60 -6.20
N HIS A 2 9.48 0.23 -5.84
CA HIS A 2 10.62 0.56 -6.72
C HIS A 2 10.30 -0.06 -8.07
N HIS A 3 9.92 0.75 -9.05
CA HIS A 3 9.43 0.28 -10.37
C HIS A 3 10.58 -0.11 -11.30
N ASP A 4 11.75 -0.47 -10.75
CA ASP A 4 12.96 -0.59 -11.54
C ASP A 4 12.94 -1.89 -12.36
N TYR A 5 12.42 -3.00 -11.80
CA TYR A 5 12.12 -4.26 -12.51
C TYR A 5 11.37 -5.25 -11.59
N ILE A 6 10.66 -6.22 -12.19
CA ILE A 6 10.14 -7.41 -11.49
C ILE A 6 11.08 -8.58 -11.83
N GLN A 7 11.68 -9.18 -10.82
CA GLN A 7 12.56 -10.32 -10.99
C GLN A 7 11.75 -11.61 -10.78
N LEU A 8 11.93 -12.56 -11.71
CA LEU A 8 11.31 -13.88 -11.65
C LEU A 8 12.41 -14.95 -11.77
N PHE A 9 12.25 -16.03 -11.02
CA PHE A 9 13.18 -17.16 -11.01
C PHE A 9 12.49 -18.38 -11.59
N LEU A 10 13.12 -19.02 -12.58
CA LEU A 10 12.66 -20.29 -13.15
C LEU A 10 13.56 -21.42 -12.64
N THR A 11 12.96 -22.40 -11.98
CA THR A 11 13.65 -23.58 -11.45
C THR A 11 13.05 -24.83 -12.09
N LYS A 12 13.91 -25.79 -12.44
CA LYS A 12 13.47 -27.15 -12.79
C LYS A 12 13.60 -28.04 -11.55
N GLU A 13 12.48 -28.57 -11.11
CA GLU A 13 12.35 -29.40 -9.93
C GLU A 13 12.86 -30.83 -10.17
N LYS A 14 13.13 -31.55 -9.07
CA LYS A 14 13.61 -32.95 -9.12
C LYS A 14 12.60 -33.91 -9.76
N ASP A 15 11.31 -33.60 -9.67
CA ASP A 15 10.22 -34.38 -10.27
C ASP A 15 10.01 -34.07 -11.76
N GLY A 16 10.84 -33.19 -12.34
CA GLY A 16 10.81 -32.81 -13.75
C GLY A 16 9.96 -31.58 -14.05
N LYS A 17 9.17 -31.08 -13.09
CA LYS A 17 8.33 -29.89 -13.26
C LYS A 17 9.16 -28.62 -13.26
N PHE A 18 8.53 -27.55 -13.71
CA PHE A 18 9.08 -26.20 -13.67
C PHE A 18 8.31 -25.34 -12.68
N THR A 19 9.02 -24.52 -11.92
CA THR A 19 8.45 -23.52 -11.02
C THR A 19 8.95 -22.14 -11.44
N ILE A 20 8.04 -21.18 -11.62
CA ILE A 20 8.41 -19.75 -11.68
C ILE A 20 8.00 -19.11 -10.36
N SER A 21 8.91 -18.38 -9.71
CA SER A 21 8.70 -17.71 -8.42
C SER A 21 9.14 -16.24 -8.46
N ASP A 22 8.61 -15.42 -7.55
CA ASP A 22 9.07 -14.06 -7.25
C ASP A 22 10.04 -13.95 -6.06
N ASP A 23 10.47 -15.08 -5.49
CA ASP A 23 11.41 -15.19 -4.35
C ASP A 23 10.97 -14.35 -3.13
N GLY A 24 9.66 -14.23 -2.95
CA GLY A 24 9.03 -13.56 -1.81
C GLY A 24 9.11 -12.04 -1.84
N HIS A 25 9.62 -11.46 -2.92
CA HIS A 25 9.86 -10.03 -3.03
C HIS A 25 8.56 -9.22 -2.93
N THR A 26 7.49 -9.64 -3.62
CA THR A 26 6.24 -8.87 -3.68
C THR A 26 5.60 -8.75 -2.30
N VAL A 27 5.43 -9.88 -1.60
CA VAL A 27 4.75 -9.90 -0.30
C VAL A 27 5.63 -9.27 0.78
N SER A 28 6.95 -9.47 0.71
CA SER A 28 7.92 -8.78 1.58
C SER A 28 7.85 -7.26 1.43
N GLU A 29 7.77 -6.72 0.21
CA GLU A 29 7.62 -5.29 -0.02
C GLU A 29 6.30 -4.76 0.58
N LEU A 30 5.19 -5.50 0.40
CA LEU A 30 3.92 -5.15 1.03
C LEU A 30 4.06 -5.09 2.56
N MET A 31 4.68 -6.10 3.18
CA MET A 31 4.88 -6.13 4.63
C MET A 31 5.75 -4.98 5.14
N ILE A 32 6.88 -4.69 4.49
CA ILE A 32 7.76 -3.55 4.81
C ILE A 32 6.99 -2.22 4.74
N LEU A 33 6.06 -2.10 3.80
CA LEU A 33 5.20 -0.91 3.63
C LEU A 33 3.99 -0.90 4.60
N GLY A 34 4.01 -1.73 5.65
CA GLY A 34 2.99 -1.78 6.70
C GLY A 34 1.70 -2.47 6.25
N MET A 35 1.82 -3.38 5.29
CA MET A 35 0.72 -3.82 4.45
C MET A 35 0.62 -5.34 4.45
N ASP A 36 0.31 -5.88 5.62
CA ASP A 36 0.06 -7.31 5.77
C ASP A 36 -1.31 -7.70 5.16
N VAL A 37 -1.28 -8.67 4.25
CA VAL A 37 -2.44 -9.21 3.53
C VAL A 37 -3.45 -9.89 4.46
N ASN A 38 -3.03 -10.26 5.68
CA ASN A 38 -3.85 -10.91 6.69
C ASN A 38 -4.54 -9.95 7.66
N THR A 39 -4.22 -8.65 7.66
CA THR A 39 -4.74 -7.71 8.68
C THR A 39 -6.22 -7.39 8.52
N SER A 40 -6.82 -7.64 7.35
CA SER A 40 -8.22 -7.35 7.07
C SER A 40 -8.85 -8.46 6.24
N ILE A 41 -10.09 -8.84 6.57
CA ILE A 41 -10.89 -9.81 5.82
C ILE A 41 -10.96 -9.42 4.33
N LYS A 42 -11.15 -8.13 4.03
CA LYS A 42 -11.21 -7.63 2.65
C LYS A 42 -9.88 -7.80 1.91
N LYS A 43 -8.75 -7.49 2.56
CA LYS A 43 -7.41 -7.65 1.99
C LYS A 43 -7.09 -9.12 1.73
N LYS A 44 -7.40 -9.98 2.70
CA LYS A 44 -7.20 -11.42 2.59
C LYS A 44 -8.05 -12.02 1.48
N GLN A 45 -9.30 -11.58 1.34
CA GLN A 45 -10.19 -12.01 0.27
C GLN A 45 -9.70 -11.52 -1.09
N PHE A 46 -9.29 -10.26 -1.20
CA PHE A 46 -8.69 -9.72 -2.42
C PHE A 46 -7.46 -10.52 -2.84
N PHE A 47 -6.52 -10.74 -1.93
CA PHE A 47 -5.30 -11.49 -2.19
C PHE A 47 -5.61 -12.90 -2.69
N LYS A 48 -6.43 -13.66 -1.95
CA LYS A 48 -6.85 -15.02 -2.34
C LYS A 48 -7.59 -15.06 -3.69
N THR A 49 -8.43 -14.07 -3.96
CA THR A 49 -9.18 -13.99 -5.23
C THR A 49 -8.22 -13.73 -6.39
N THR A 50 -7.27 -12.81 -6.22
CA THR A 50 -6.24 -12.50 -7.21
C THR A 50 -5.38 -13.72 -7.53
N LEU A 51 -4.89 -14.43 -6.50
CA LEU A 51 -4.16 -15.69 -6.68
C LEU A 51 -4.95 -16.69 -7.53
N LYS A 52 -6.24 -16.89 -7.20
CA LYS A 52 -7.11 -17.83 -7.90
C LYS A 52 -7.39 -17.43 -9.36
N ILE A 53 -7.58 -16.15 -9.65
CA ILE A 53 -7.83 -15.64 -11.01
C ILE A 53 -6.66 -15.96 -11.94
N PHE A 54 -5.43 -15.78 -11.45
CA PHE A 54 -4.22 -15.97 -12.25
C PHE A 54 -3.64 -17.39 -12.12
N GLY A 55 -4.17 -18.23 -11.24
CA GLY A 55 -3.65 -19.58 -10.99
C GLY A 55 -2.28 -19.57 -10.33
N VAL A 56 -2.05 -18.61 -9.44
CA VAL A 56 -0.81 -18.44 -8.68
C VAL A 56 -0.98 -19.03 -7.28
N SER A 57 0.06 -19.71 -6.80
CA SER A 57 0.15 -20.25 -5.45
C SER A 57 0.97 -19.33 -4.56
N PHE A 58 0.76 -19.45 -3.25
CA PHE A 58 1.48 -18.67 -2.25
C PHE A 58 2.05 -19.59 -1.18
N ASP A 59 3.35 -19.53 -0.93
CA ASP A 59 4.00 -20.16 0.23
C ASP A 59 4.11 -19.14 1.36
N GLY A 60 3.33 -19.34 2.42
CA GLY A 60 3.34 -18.45 3.58
C GLY A 60 4.56 -18.56 4.49
N ASN A 61 5.46 -19.54 4.30
CA ASN A 61 6.70 -19.63 5.07
C ASN A 61 7.84 -18.83 4.43
N ALA A 62 7.87 -18.78 3.09
CA ALA A 62 8.87 -18.05 2.30
C ALA A 62 8.33 -16.72 1.74
N ASP A 63 7.04 -16.44 1.96
CA ASP A 63 6.30 -15.33 1.37
C ASP A 63 6.29 -15.30 -0.17
N GLU A 64 6.54 -16.45 -0.81
CA GLU A 64 6.71 -16.60 -2.26
C GLU A 64 5.39 -16.72 -3.02
N LEU A 65 5.29 -15.98 -4.12
CA LEU A 65 4.29 -16.17 -5.17
C LEU A 65 4.87 -17.02 -6.29
N PHE A 66 4.26 -18.16 -6.57
CA PHE A 66 4.81 -19.11 -7.54
C PHE A 66 3.76 -19.81 -8.39
N VAL A 67 4.21 -20.34 -9.53
CA VAL A 67 3.42 -21.16 -10.44
C VAL A 67 4.25 -22.38 -10.86
N THR A 68 3.68 -23.57 -10.68
CA THR A 68 4.27 -24.83 -11.16
C THR A 68 3.56 -25.34 -12.41
N PHE A 69 4.32 -25.92 -13.34
CA PHE A 69 3.82 -26.47 -14.60
C PHE A 69 4.75 -27.57 -15.14
N ASP A 70 4.22 -28.41 -16.03
CA ASP A 70 4.92 -29.62 -16.46
C ASP A 70 5.78 -29.40 -17.72
N GLU A 71 5.27 -28.66 -18.71
CA GLU A 71 5.92 -28.48 -20.01
C GLU A 71 6.53 -27.08 -20.18
N LEU A 72 7.77 -26.98 -20.67
CA LEU A 72 8.46 -25.70 -20.83
C LEU A 72 7.72 -24.74 -21.80
N GLU A 73 6.93 -25.29 -22.72
CA GLU A 73 6.10 -24.54 -23.67
C GLU A 73 5.01 -23.71 -22.98
N ASP A 74 4.59 -24.09 -21.77
CA ASP A 74 3.66 -23.31 -20.96
C ASP A 74 4.29 -22.06 -20.34
N TYR A 75 5.62 -21.95 -20.34
CA TYR A 75 6.36 -20.87 -19.67
C TYR A 75 5.81 -19.47 -19.99
N PRO A 76 5.57 -19.06 -21.25
CA PRO A 76 5.09 -17.70 -21.55
C PRO A 76 3.75 -17.40 -20.87
N LYS A 77 2.83 -18.37 -20.84
CA LYS A 77 1.52 -18.21 -20.22
C LYS A 77 1.63 -18.16 -18.70
N LYS A 78 2.45 -19.03 -18.10
CA LYS A 78 2.66 -19.12 -16.66
C LYS A 78 3.39 -17.88 -16.12
N GLN A 79 4.40 -17.41 -16.84
CA GLN A 79 5.08 -16.15 -16.58
C GLN A 79 4.11 -14.96 -16.64
N HIS A 80 3.30 -14.88 -17.70
CA HIS A 80 2.32 -13.80 -17.85
C HIS A 80 1.32 -13.78 -16.69
N ASN A 81 0.79 -14.94 -16.31
CA ASN A 81 -0.12 -15.09 -15.19
C ASN A 81 0.49 -14.60 -13.86
N LEU A 82 1.72 -15.04 -13.56
CA LEU A 82 2.42 -14.61 -12.36
C LEU A 82 2.66 -13.09 -12.36
N LEU A 83 3.10 -12.53 -13.49
CA LEU A 83 3.33 -11.10 -13.63
C LEU A 83 2.05 -10.26 -13.43
N GLN A 84 0.92 -10.69 -14.01
CA GLN A 84 -0.38 -10.05 -13.81
C GLN A 84 -0.83 -10.14 -12.34
N CYS A 85 -0.59 -11.28 -11.70
CA CYS A 85 -0.87 -11.46 -10.28
C CYS A 85 -0.04 -10.51 -9.42
N ILE A 86 1.28 -10.43 -9.63
CA ILE A 86 2.19 -9.53 -8.91
C ILE A 86 1.74 -8.09 -9.05
N THR A 87 1.40 -7.68 -10.27
CA THR A 87 0.91 -6.32 -10.56
C THR A 87 -0.37 -6.03 -9.77
N ARG A 88 -1.34 -6.95 -9.82
CA ARG A 88 -2.63 -6.81 -9.15
C ARG A 88 -2.53 -6.84 -7.62
N VAL A 89 -1.65 -7.69 -7.08
CA VAL A 89 -1.34 -7.73 -5.63
C VAL A 89 -0.68 -6.42 -5.21
N SER A 90 0.23 -5.89 -6.03
CA SER A 90 0.90 -4.62 -5.77
C SER A 90 -0.04 -3.42 -5.79
N ASP A 91 -1.15 -3.46 -6.53
CA ASP A 91 -2.18 -2.40 -6.48
C ASP A 91 -2.72 -2.17 -5.07
N MET A 92 -2.66 -3.19 -4.19
CA MET A 92 -3.04 -3.02 -2.79
C MET A 92 -2.20 -1.90 -2.12
N LEU A 93 -0.97 -1.62 -2.57
CA LEU A 93 -0.13 -0.51 -2.10
C LEU A 93 -0.79 0.85 -2.29
N LEU A 94 -1.54 1.03 -3.39
CA LEU A 94 -2.23 2.27 -3.66
C LEU A 94 -3.42 2.46 -2.71
N THR A 95 -4.14 1.38 -2.40
CA THR A 95 -5.24 1.43 -1.42
C THR A 95 -4.74 1.69 0.00
N ALA A 96 -3.64 1.06 0.40
CA ALA A 96 -3.14 1.18 1.76
C ALA A 96 -2.52 2.53 2.07
N LYS A 97 -1.85 3.19 1.13
CA LYS A 97 -1.37 4.56 1.34
C LYS A 97 -2.53 5.51 1.65
N ASN A 98 -3.63 5.39 0.91
CA ASN A 98 -4.83 6.19 1.14
C ASN A 98 -5.51 5.83 2.47
N THR A 99 -5.60 4.54 2.81
CA THR A 99 -6.17 4.09 4.09
C THR A 99 -5.33 4.53 5.29
N VAL A 100 -3.99 4.40 5.23
CA VAL A 100 -3.08 4.79 6.32
C VAL A 100 -3.08 6.31 6.53
N ALA A 101 -3.13 7.10 5.46
CA ALA A 101 -3.31 8.54 5.56
C ALA A 101 -4.65 8.91 6.22
N SER A 102 -5.75 8.24 5.82
CA SER A 102 -7.08 8.44 6.40
C SER A 102 -7.14 8.08 7.89
N ILE A 103 -6.63 6.91 8.29
CA ILE A 103 -6.60 6.46 9.69
C ILE A 103 -5.75 7.41 10.56
N PHE A 104 -4.62 7.89 10.04
CA PHE A 104 -3.78 8.84 10.78
C PHE A 104 -4.47 10.18 10.99
N PHE A 105 -5.14 10.69 9.95
CA PHE A 105 -5.95 11.89 10.05
C PHE A 105 -7.08 11.73 11.08
N GLU A 106 -7.80 10.61 11.04
CA GLU A 106 -8.86 10.28 12.00
C GLU A 106 -8.32 10.24 13.44
N LYS A 107 -7.16 9.61 13.67
CA LYS A 107 -6.52 9.60 15.00
C LYS A 107 -6.18 10.99 15.51
N ILE A 108 -5.72 11.88 14.64
CA ILE A 108 -5.43 13.27 15.02
C ILE A 108 -6.74 14.02 15.34
N ASN A 109 -7.79 13.81 14.55
CA ASN A 109 -9.10 14.42 14.81
C ASN A 109 -9.65 13.97 16.17
N ASN A 110 -9.64 12.66 16.44
CA ASN A 110 -10.08 12.10 17.71
C ASN A 110 -9.24 12.62 18.88
N TYR A 111 -7.90 12.73 18.69
CA TYR A 111 -7.05 13.35 19.71
C TYR A 111 -7.45 14.80 20.01
N PHE A 112 -7.83 15.59 19.01
CA PHE A 112 -8.31 16.95 19.24
C PHE A 112 -9.66 16.96 19.98
N GLU A 113 -10.60 16.09 19.60
CA GLU A 113 -11.88 15.94 20.28
C GLU A 113 -11.72 15.51 21.75
N ASP A 114 -10.91 14.48 22.01
CA ASP A 114 -10.62 13.94 23.35
C ASP A 114 -9.95 14.97 24.28
N ASN A 115 -9.32 16.00 23.72
CA ASN A 115 -8.62 17.06 24.45
C ASN A 115 -9.36 18.42 24.39
N ASP A 116 -10.63 18.46 23.98
CA ASP A 116 -11.44 19.67 23.85
C ASP A 116 -10.79 20.77 22.97
N VAL A 117 -10.05 20.35 21.94
CA VAL A 117 -9.41 21.24 20.98
C VAL A 117 -10.33 21.42 19.78
N PHE A 118 -10.96 22.58 19.69
CA PHE A 118 -11.78 22.93 18.53
C PHE A 118 -10.94 23.04 17.26
N VAL A 119 -11.20 22.14 16.31
CA VAL A 119 -10.59 22.13 14.98
C VAL A 119 -11.66 22.09 13.90
N THR A 120 -11.37 22.68 12.74
CA THR A 120 -12.12 22.43 11.50
C THR A 120 -11.21 21.63 10.56
N PRO A 121 -11.62 20.45 10.10
CA PRO A 121 -10.85 19.62 9.18
C PRO A 121 -10.93 20.13 7.73
N ASP A 122 -9.96 19.72 6.91
CA ASP A 122 -9.94 19.85 5.44
C ASP A 122 -10.20 21.29 4.93
N VAL A 123 -9.27 22.19 5.23
CA VAL A 123 -9.45 23.63 4.96
C VAL A 123 -8.54 24.11 3.84
N GLY A 124 -9.14 24.70 2.81
CA GLY A 124 -8.45 25.41 1.75
C GLY A 124 -8.33 26.91 2.05
N ILE A 125 -7.10 27.45 2.03
CA ILE A 125 -6.82 28.87 2.27
C ILE A 125 -6.09 29.48 1.08
N ILE A 126 -6.57 30.63 0.62
CA ILE A 126 -5.91 31.40 -0.43
C ILE A 126 -4.79 32.23 0.18
N GLY A 127 -3.56 31.94 -0.22
CA GLY A 127 -2.38 32.68 0.21
C GLY A 127 -2.28 34.06 -0.46
N LYS A 128 -1.35 34.89 0.01
CA LYS A 128 -1.12 36.25 -0.52
C LYS A 128 -0.77 36.29 -2.02
N SER A 129 -0.25 35.19 -2.56
CA SER A 129 0.06 35.05 -3.98
C SER A 129 -1.13 34.65 -4.86
N GLY A 130 -2.32 34.44 -4.27
CA GLY A 130 -3.51 33.94 -4.97
C GLY A 130 -3.60 32.41 -5.06
N ASN A 131 -2.57 31.68 -4.65
CA ASN A 131 -2.59 30.21 -4.66
C ASN A 131 -3.38 29.66 -3.48
N GLN A 132 -4.28 28.71 -3.75
CA GLN A 132 -4.97 27.94 -2.73
C GLN A 132 -4.03 26.88 -2.15
N GLN A 133 -3.93 26.83 -0.84
CA GLN A 133 -3.20 25.82 -0.09
C GLN A 133 -4.15 25.06 0.82
N ALA A 134 -4.09 23.73 0.76
CA ALA A 134 -4.87 22.86 1.63
C ALA A 134 -4.10 22.58 2.94
N PHE A 135 -4.82 22.65 4.05
CA PHE A 135 -4.38 22.29 5.40
C PHE A 135 -5.31 21.23 5.97
N ASP A 136 -4.76 20.34 6.78
CA ASP A 136 -5.50 19.21 7.36
C ASP A 136 -6.45 19.69 8.46
N PHE A 137 -6.04 20.66 9.28
CA PHE A 137 -6.87 21.26 10.33
C PHE A 137 -6.60 22.76 10.51
N ILE A 138 -7.60 23.49 11.02
CA ILE A 138 -7.47 24.86 11.52
C ILE A 138 -8.03 24.98 12.93
N THR A 139 -7.32 25.68 13.81
CA THR A 139 -7.86 26.11 15.11
C THR A 139 -8.25 27.58 15.01
N PRO A 140 -9.49 27.98 15.34
CA PRO A 140 -9.92 29.37 15.23
C PRO A 140 -9.16 30.28 16.21
N ARG A 141 -9.05 31.56 15.84
CA ARG A 141 -8.52 32.59 16.74
C ARG A 141 -9.42 32.76 17.96
N THR A 142 -8.81 32.93 19.13
CA THR A 142 -9.48 33.39 20.35
C THR A 142 -8.85 34.71 20.84
N LYS A 143 -9.39 35.29 21.92
CA LYS A 143 -8.78 36.48 22.56
C LYS A 143 -7.37 36.20 23.08
N LYS A 144 -7.07 34.96 23.46
CA LYS A 144 -5.80 34.56 24.09
C LYS A 144 -4.83 33.84 23.13
N LYS A 145 -5.33 33.24 22.04
CA LYS A 145 -4.54 32.43 21.10
C LYS A 145 -4.82 32.86 19.66
N LYS A 146 -3.75 32.97 18.86
CA LYS A 146 -3.87 33.18 17.40
C LYS A 146 -4.42 31.92 16.73
N GLU A 147 -4.98 32.11 15.54
CA GLU A 147 -5.33 31.02 14.64
C GLU A 147 -4.09 30.18 14.30
N LYS A 148 -4.29 28.87 14.12
CA LYS A 148 -3.22 27.95 13.72
C LYS A 148 -3.71 27.08 12.57
N LEU A 149 -2.84 26.92 11.59
CA LEU A 149 -2.99 25.99 10.48
C LEU A 149 -2.12 24.78 10.76
N ILE A 150 -2.69 23.59 10.63
CA ILE A 150 -2.07 22.33 11.02
C ILE A 150 -2.03 21.43 9.80
N LYS A 151 -0.86 20.86 9.53
CA LYS A 151 -0.64 19.85 8.51
C LYS A 151 -0.18 18.55 9.16
N ALA A 152 -0.94 17.49 8.95
CA ALA A 152 -0.73 16.16 9.50
C ALA A 152 0.27 15.39 8.63
N ILE A 153 1.53 15.32 9.07
CA ILE A 153 2.59 14.62 8.33
C ILE A 153 2.74 13.20 8.89
N ASN A 154 2.15 12.22 8.21
CA ASN A 154 2.26 10.80 8.58
C ASN A 154 3.67 10.23 8.34
N ASN A 155 4.35 10.67 7.28
CA ASN A 155 5.73 10.27 6.98
C ASN A 155 6.57 11.50 6.58
N PRO A 156 7.40 12.03 7.50
CA PRO A 156 8.20 13.23 7.26
C PRO A 156 9.28 12.97 6.21
N SER A 157 9.36 13.84 5.21
CA SER A 157 10.43 13.83 4.21
C SER A 157 10.83 15.26 3.85
N ARG A 158 12.04 15.46 3.30
CA ARG A 158 12.58 16.77 2.92
C ARG A 158 11.69 17.58 1.96
N ARG A 159 10.76 16.93 1.26
CA ARG A 159 9.80 17.55 0.34
C ARG A 159 8.42 17.79 0.99
N LYS A 160 8.13 17.13 2.11
CA LYS A 160 6.86 17.19 2.84
C LYS A 160 6.91 18.06 4.12
N LEU A 161 8.12 18.43 4.55
CA LEU A 161 8.41 19.49 5.52
C LEU A 161 8.48 20.84 4.80
#